data_AF-A0A952HN58-F1
#
_entry.id   AF-A0A952HN58-F1
#
_cell.length_a   1.000
_cell.length_b   1.000
_cell.length_c   1.000
_cell.angle_alpha   90.00
_cell.angle_beta   90.00
_cell.angle_gamma   90.00
#
_symmetry.space_group_name_H-M   'P 1'
#
loop_
_entity.id
_entity.type
_entity.pdbx_description
1 polymer ?
#
loop_
_entity_poly.entity_id
_entity_poly.type
_entity_poly.pdbx_seq_one_letter_code
_entity_poly.pdbx_strand_id
1 'polypeptide(L)'
;MNQYIAKLSGNNQQTLQEHTEKLLENLEILKKYIQLDKETEKALYLACLFHDIGKASKEFQAKITKQKPQPKQEIPHNLLSAVIFYFLRNPYFKDNKRLFEKIQYAIAYHHDRHDVDIDKPESILDDFANRVENDLKDWILEKLKSFEITQLNINKEKLSIALISALEFKNQSIKYKDLLKDKQTILIKGLLHRLDHAASADVE
;
A
#
# COMPACT_ATOMS: atom_id res chain seq x y z
N MET A 1 1.89 19.38 8.84
CA MET A 1 1.71 18.12 8.11
C MET A 1 0.27 18.06 7.66
N ASN A 2 0.02 17.78 6.38
CA ASN A 2 -1.34 17.50 5.93
C ASN A 2 -1.84 16.20 6.57
N GLN A 3 -3.09 16.19 7.03
CA GLN A 3 -3.74 14.97 7.49
C GLN A 3 -4.55 14.37 6.35
N TYR A 4 -4.31 13.10 6.06
CA TYR A 4 -5.02 12.33 5.04
C TYR A 4 -6.05 11.43 5.71
N ILE A 5 -7.30 11.46 5.26
CA ILE A 5 -8.37 10.60 5.81
C ILE A 5 -8.32 9.23 5.13
N ALA A 6 -8.30 8.15 5.91
CA ALA A 6 -8.38 6.79 5.40
C ALA A 6 -9.78 6.16 5.53
N LYS A 7 -10.53 6.52 6.58
CA LYS A 7 -11.90 6.07 6.84
C LYS A 7 -12.75 7.25 7.33
N LEU A 8 -14.00 7.31 6.89
CA LEU A 8 -14.97 8.32 7.28
C LEU A 8 -16.37 7.71 7.31
N SER A 9 -17.00 7.65 8.48
CA SER A 9 -18.39 7.19 8.67
C SER A 9 -19.12 8.11 9.63
N GLY A 10 -20.16 8.79 9.13
CA GLY A 10 -20.84 9.85 9.89
C GLY A 10 -19.88 10.96 10.32
N ASN A 11 -19.73 11.14 11.64
CA ASN A 11 -18.79 12.09 12.24
C ASN A 11 -17.47 11.44 12.68
N ASN A 12 -17.33 10.12 12.55
CA ASN A 12 -16.12 9.40 12.90
C ASN A 12 -15.17 9.44 11.71
N GLN A 13 -13.96 9.95 11.94
CA GLN A 13 -12.88 9.95 10.96
C GLN A 13 -11.67 9.23 11.53
N GLN A 14 -10.91 8.62 10.64
CA GLN A 14 -9.60 8.05 10.95
C GLN A 14 -8.62 8.51 9.90
N THR A 15 -7.52 9.09 10.35
CA THR A 15 -6.43 9.45 9.45
C THR A 15 -5.71 8.19 8.95
N LEU A 16 -4.99 8.33 7.85
CA LEU A 16 -4.17 7.28 7.26
C LEU A 16 -3.12 6.75 8.27
N GLN A 17 -2.47 7.64 9.02
CA GLN A 17 -1.46 7.24 10.00
C GLN A 17 -2.11 6.49 11.17
N GLU A 18 -3.21 7.00 11.73
CA GLU A 18 -3.95 6.31 12.81
C GLU A 18 -4.49 4.95 12.36
N HIS A 19 -5.00 4.85 11.13
CA HIS A 19 -5.48 3.60 10.57
C HIS A 19 -4.35 2.56 10.47
N THR A 20 -3.23 2.95 9.88
CA THR A 20 -2.06 2.07 9.76
C THR A 20 -1.47 1.71 11.12
N GLU A 21 -1.43 2.64 12.08
CA GLU A 21 -0.92 2.37 13.42
C GLU A 21 -1.79 1.36 14.17
N LYS A 22 -3.13 1.48 14.12
CA LYS A 22 -4.03 0.45 14.65
C LYS A 22 -3.81 -0.91 13.98
N LEU A 23 -3.54 -0.94 12.67
CA LEU A 23 -3.18 -2.17 11.94
C LEU A 23 -1.94 -2.84 12.52
N LEU A 24 -0.88 -2.05 12.75
CA LEU A 24 0.41 -2.53 13.25
C LEU A 24 0.31 -2.97 14.72
N GLU A 25 -0.47 -2.28 15.54
CA GLU A 25 -0.79 -2.73 16.91
C GLU A 25 -1.52 -4.08 16.90
N ASN A 26 -2.52 -4.24 16.02
CA ASN A 26 -3.23 -5.50 15.84
C ASN A 26 -2.30 -6.62 15.33
N LEU A 27 -1.30 -6.30 14.50
CA LEU A 27 -0.27 -7.25 14.08
C LEU A 27 0.56 -7.74 15.28
N GLU A 28 0.98 -6.85 16.17
CA GLU A 28 1.71 -7.24 17.39
C GLU A 28 0.86 -8.09 18.35
N ILE A 29 -0.44 -7.86 18.41
CA ILE A 29 -1.37 -8.73 19.15
C ILE A 29 -1.46 -10.10 18.47
N LEU A 30 -1.67 -10.14 17.16
CA LEU A 30 -1.81 -11.36 16.37
C LEU A 30 -0.59 -12.28 16.51
N LYS A 31 0.62 -11.70 16.49
CA LYS A 31 1.89 -12.41 16.66
C LYS A 31 2.02 -13.16 18.00
N LYS A 32 1.19 -12.86 19.00
CA LYS A 32 1.13 -13.62 20.27
C LYS A 32 0.39 -14.95 20.11
N TYR A 33 -0.43 -15.10 19.07
CA TYR A 33 -1.30 -16.24 18.85
C TYR A 33 -0.90 -17.11 17.64
N ILE A 34 -0.10 -16.57 16.72
CA ILE A 34 0.40 -17.29 15.56
C ILE A 34 1.92 -17.19 15.47
N GLN A 35 2.56 -18.23 14.92
CA GLN A 35 3.98 -18.21 14.64
C GLN A 35 4.20 -17.87 13.16
N LEU A 36 4.92 -16.77 12.90
CA LEU A 36 5.41 -16.39 11.59
C LEU A 36 6.93 -16.47 11.59
N ASP A 37 7.53 -16.93 10.49
CA ASP A 37 8.96 -16.76 10.30
C ASP A 37 9.29 -15.27 10.08
N LYS A 38 10.55 -14.89 10.34
CA LYS A 38 10.99 -13.48 10.29
C LYS A 38 10.75 -12.84 8.91
N GLU A 39 10.84 -13.62 7.84
CA GLU A 39 10.65 -13.12 6.49
C GLU A 39 9.17 -12.79 6.23
N THR A 40 8.27 -13.70 6.63
CA THR A 40 6.82 -13.49 6.55
C THR A 40 6.35 -12.35 7.46
N GLU A 41 6.91 -12.23 8.66
CA GLU A 41 6.61 -11.13 9.58
C GLU A 41 7.00 -9.77 8.97
N LYS A 42 8.23 -9.66 8.44
CA LYS A 42 8.69 -8.47 7.70
C LYS A 42 7.76 -8.16 6.53
N ALA A 43 7.38 -9.18 5.76
CA ALA A 43 6.51 -9.01 4.60
C ALA A 43 5.12 -8.49 4.99
N LEU A 44 4.53 -9.05 6.03
CA LEU A 44 3.22 -8.63 6.53
C LEU A 44 3.28 -7.22 7.09
N TYR A 45 4.30 -6.86 7.88
CA TYR A 45 4.49 -5.50 8.39
C TYR A 45 4.58 -4.48 7.25
N LEU A 46 5.40 -4.75 6.24
CA LEU A 46 5.56 -3.86 5.09
C LEU A 46 4.26 -3.76 4.28
N ALA A 47 3.54 -4.86 4.11
CA ALA A 47 2.23 -4.84 3.45
C ALA A 47 1.24 -3.96 4.24
N CYS A 48 1.19 -4.09 5.57
CA CYS A 48 0.35 -3.26 6.44
C CYS A 48 0.69 -1.77 6.30
N LEU A 49 1.99 -1.42 6.37
CA LEU A 49 2.45 -0.04 6.30
C LEU A 49 2.13 0.62 4.95
N PHE A 50 2.24 -0.12 3.85
CA PHE A 50 2.14 0.44 2.51
C PHE A 50 0.75 0.28 1.88
N HIS A 51 -0.12 -0.65 2.30
CA HIS A 51 -1.32 -0.99 1.51
C HIS A 51 -2.21 0.21 1.15
N ASP A 52 -2.34 1.16 2.07
CA ASP A 52 -3.27 2.29 1.98
C ASP A 52 -2.62 3.66 1.75
N ILE A 53 -1.29 3.76 1.59
CA ILE A 53 -0.63 5.06 1.42
C ILE A 53 -1.15 5.82 0.19
N GLY A 54 -1.63 5.10 -0.84
CA GLY A 54 -2.31 5.66 -2.00
C GLY A 54 -3.55 6.49 -1.67
N LYS A 55 -4.15 6.32 -0.48
CA LYS A 55 -5.27 7.14 -0.01
C LYS A 55 -4.88 8.60 0.19
N ALA A 56 -3.59 8.92 0.29
CA ALA A 56 -3.12 10.30 0.30
C ALA A 56 -3.27 11.02 -1.06
N SER A 57 -3.66 10.31 -2.14
CA SER A 57 -3.93 10.95 -3.43
C SER A 57 -5.03 12.00 -3.32
N LYS A 58 -4.91 13.03 -4.15
CA LYS A 58 -5.89 14.13 -4.20
C LYS A 58 -7.28 13.63 -4.57
N GLU A 59 -7.35 12.66 -5.48
CA GLU A 59 -8.56 12.04 -5.99
C GLU A 59 -9.29 11.28 -4.86
N PHE A 60 -8.55 10.46 -4.10
CA PHE A 60 -9.11 9.72 -2.97
C PHE A 60 -9.60 10.68 -1.88
N GLN A 61 -8.78 11.68 -1.52
CA GLN A 61 -9.16 12.68 -0.51
C GLN A 61 -10.39 13.50 -0.91
N ALA A 62 -10.51 13.90 -2.17
CA ALA A 62 -11.69 14.61 -2.66
C ALA A 62 -12.96 13.73 -2.60
N LYS A 63 -12.82 12.44 -2.90
CA LYS A 63 -13.90 11.45 -2.89
C LYS A 63 -14.39 11.15 -1.47
N ILE A 64 -13.48 10.87 -0.54
CA ILE A 64 -13.85 10.51 0.84
C ILE A 64 -14.47 11.69 1.58
N THR A 65 -14.02 12.92 1.33
CA THR A 65 -14.55 14.14 1.97
C THR A 65 -15.78 14.74 1.26
N LYS A 66 -16.27 14.11 0.18
CA LYS A 66 -17.43 14.55 -0.63
C LYS A 66 -17.32 15.99 -1.17
N GLN A 67 -16.11 16.54 -1.27
CA GLN A 67 -15.93 17.97 -1.58
C GLN A 67 -16.16 18.35 -3.05
N LYS A 68 -16.26 17.38 -3.98
CA LYS A 68 -16.39 17.65 -5.42
C LYS A 68 -17.21 16.55 -6.13
N PRO A 69 -17.72 16.79 -7.35
CA PRO A 69 -18.08 15.68 -8.24
C PRO A 69 -16.89 14.72 -8.33
N GLN A 70 -17.16 13.42 -8.29
CA GLN A 70 -16.10 12.40 -8.32
C GLN A 70 -15.16 12.69 -9.50
N PRO A 71 -13.83 12.60 -9.31
CA PRO A 71 -12.88 12.76 -10.40
C PRO A 71 -13.26 11.82 -11.54
N LYS A 72 -13.26 12.31 -12.79
CA LYS A 72 -13.54 11.47 -13.97
C LYS A 72 -12.48 10.38 -14.18
N GLN A 73 -11.29 10.55 -13.60
CA GLN A 73 -10.13 9.67 -13.71
C GLN A 73 -9.51 9.52 -12.31
N GLU A 74 -9.27 8.28 -11.87
CA GLU A 74 -8.66 7.94 -10.59
C GLU A 74 -7.75 6.74 -10.80
N ILE A 75 -6.51 6.82 -10.32
CA ILE A 75 -5.69 5.62 -10.15
C ILE A 75 -6.08 5.02 -8.80
N PRO A 76 -6.54 3.75 -8.75
CA PRO A 76 -6.88 3.10 -7.50
C PRO A 76 -5.76 3.20 -6.45
N HIS A 77 -6.14 3.47 -5.20
CA HIS A 77 -5.17 3.74 -4.14
C HIS A 77 -4.22 2.57 -3.90
N ASN A 78 -4.68 1.33 -4.05
CA ASN A 78 -3.85 0.12 -3.99
C ASN A 78 -2.73 0.11 -5.05
N LEU A 79 -2.98 0.63 -6.26
CA LEU A 79 -1.95 0.76 -7.31
C LEU A 79 -0.99 1.90 -7.00
N LEU A 80 -1.47 3.02 -6.46
CA LEU A 80 -0.61 4.11 -6.01
C LEU A 80 0.31 3.67 -4.85
N SER A 81 -0.25 2.95 -3.87
CA SER A 81 0.52 2.29 -2.81
C SER A 81 1.61 1.39 -3.37
N ALA A 82 1.25 0.60 -4.37
CA ALA A 82 2.17 -0.28 -5.06
C ALA A 82 3.30 0.48 -5.78
N VAL A 83 3.01 1.63 -6.39
CA VAL A 83 3.99 2.50 -7.05
C VAL A 83 5.06 3.00 -6.08
N ILE A 84 4.70 3.41 -4.86
CA ILE A 84 5.70 3.85 -3.88
C ILE A 84 6.52 2.67 -3.38
N PHE A 85 5.89 1.54 -3.09
CA PHE A 85 6.59 0.34 -2.63
C PHE A 85 7.63 -0.15 -3.66
N TYR A 86 7.35 0.04 -4.96
CA TYR A 86 8.26 -0.33 -6.05
C TYR A 86 9.67 0.23 -5.92
N PHE A 87 9.82 1.45 -5.37
CA PHE A 87 11.14 2.07 -5.23
C PHE A 87 12.04 1.39 -4.20
N LEU A 88 11.47 0.57 -3.31
CA LEU A 88 12.26 -0.24 -2.38
C LEU A 88 12.89 -1.47 -3.04
N ARG A 89 12.41 -1.87 -4.23
CA ARG A 89 12.80 -3.12 -4.91
C ARG A 89 14.30 -3.28 -5.08
N ASN A 90 14.96 -2.29 -5.69
CA ASN A 90 16.37 -2.41 -6.04
C ASN A 90 17.31 -2.13 -4.85
N PRO A 91 17.06 -1.12 -4.00
CA PRO A 91 17.96 -0.86 -2.87
C PRO A 91 17.86 -1.91 -1.76
N TYR A 92 16.68 -2.48 -1.52
CA TYR A 92 16.43 -3.31 -0.32
C TYR A 92 15.97 -4.74 -0.59
N PHE A 93 15.61 -5.07 -1.84
CA PHE A 93 15.16 -6.42 -2.22
C PHE A 93 15.91 -6.99 -3.42
N LYS A 94 17.10 -6.48 -3.73
CA LYS A 94 17.93 -6.96 -4.86
C LYS A 94 18.16 -8.47 -4.80
N ASP A 95 18.47 -8.97 -3.61
CA ASP A 95 18.79 -10.38 -3.35
C ASP A 95 17.57 -11.20 -2.91
N ASN A 96 16.40 -10.56 -2.74
CA ASN A 96 15.15 -11.23 -2.40
C ASN A 96 13.95 -10.66 -3.20
N LYS A 97 14.08 -10.73 -4.52
CA LYS A 97 13.06 -10.26 -5.46
C LYS A 97 11.73 -10.98 -5.27
N ARG A 98 11.76 -12.25 -4.90
CA ARG A 98 10.55 -13.06 -4.70
C ARG A 98 9.74 -12.54 -3.51
N LEU A 99 10.37 -12.20 -2.39
CA LEU A 99 9.68 -11.59 -1.25
C LEU A 99 9.04 -10.25 -1.62
N PHE A 100 9.78 -9.39 -2.34
CA PHE A 100 9.26 -8.13 -2.86
C PHE A 100 7.99 -8.35 -3.69
N GLU A 101 8.00 -9.35 -4.60
CA GLU A 101 6.85 -9.67 -5.43
C GLU A 101 5.63 -10.10 -4.61
N LYS A 102 5.82 -10.86 -3.53
CA LYS A 102 4.73 -11.28 -2.63
C LYS A 102 4.10 -10.07 -1.91
N ILE A 103 4.94 -9.14 -1.42
CA ILE A 103 4.47 -7.93 -0.72
C ILE A 103 3.78 -7.00 -1.71
N GLN A 104 4.41 -6.74 -2.87
CA GLN A 104 3.87 -5.92 -3.94
C GLN A 104 2.51 -6.43 -4.41
N TYR A 105 2.36 -7.75 -4.51
CA TYR A 105 1.10 -8.41 -4.82
C TYR A 105 0.04 -8.20 -3.74
N ALA A 106 0.38 -8.41 -2.47
CA ALA A 106 -0.55 -8.18 -1.37
C ALA A 106 -1.04 -6.72 -1.34
N ILE A 107 -0.14 -5.75 -1.58
CA ILE A 107 -0.46 -4.32 -1.67
C ILE A 107 -1.32 -4.02 -2.89
N ALA A 108 -0.92 -4.43 -4.10
CA ALA A 108 -1.62 -4.04 -5.31
C ALA A 108 -3.00 -4.69 -5.44
N TYR A 109 -3.25 -5.84 -4.80
CA TYR A 109 -4.47 -6.64 -4.99
C TYR A 109 -5.23 -6.92 -3.69
N HIS A 110 -5.08 -6.07 -2.65
CA HIS A 110 -5.89 -6.18 -1.43
C HIS A 110 -7.36 -5.79 -1.65
N HIS A 111 -7.65 -4.99 -2.68
CA HIS A 111 -9.02 -4.73 -3.15
C HIS A 111 -9.26 -5.29 -4.55
N ASP A 112 -10.43 -5.88 -4.75
CA ASP A 112 -10.79 -6.65 -5.94
C ASP A 112 -11.54 -5.79 -6.98
N ARG A 113 -11.01 -4.60 -7.33
CA ARG A 113 -11.66 -3.72 -8.31
C ARG A 113 -10.95 -3.71 -9.67
N HIS A 114 -11.79 -3.86 -10.68
CA HIS A 114 -11.49 -4.24 -12.04
C HIS A 114 -11.49 -3.01 -12.96
N ASP A 115 -10.65 -3.12 -13.99
CA ASP A 115 -10.53 -2.28 -15.20
C ASP A 115 -10.34 -0.78 -14.96
N VAL A 116 -9.06 -0.39 -14.85
CA VAL A 116 -8.66 1.01 -14.81
C VAL A 116 -8.22 1.41 -16.21
N ASP A 117 -9.04 2.19 -16.90
CA ASP A 117 -8.60 2.93 -18.07
C ASP A 117 -7.92 4.21 -17.58
N ILE A 118 -6.60 4.17 -17.46
CA ILE A 118 -5.81 5.28 -16.90
C ILE A 118 -5.37 6.19 -18.04
N ASP A 119 -6.17 7.21 -18.31
CA ASP A 119 -5.79 8.30 -19.21
C ASP A 119 -4.96 9.34 -18.44
N LYS A 120 -3.77 9.68 -18.95
CA LYS A 120 -2.80 10.66 -18.39
C LYS A 120 -2.36 10.41 -16.92
N PRO A 121 -1.76 9.25 -16.62
CA PRO A 121 -1.31 8.91 -15.26
C PRO A 121 -0.28 9.87 -14.68
N GLU A 122 0.53 10.54 -15.51
CA GLU A 122 1.74 11.24 -15.08
C GLU A 122 1.47 12.34 -14.06
N SER A 123 0.41 13.14 -14.28
CA SER A 123 0.06 14.24 -13.39
C SER A 123 -0.43 13.78 -12.02
N ILE A 124 -1.21 12.69 -11.99
CA ILE A 124 -1.71 12.06 -10.76
C ILE A 124 -0.53 11.44 -9.99
N LEU A 125 0.34 10.74 -10.71
CA LEU A 125 1.52 10.10 -10.13
C LEU A 125 2.50 11.12 -9.54
N ASP A 126 2.78 12.24 -10.22
CA ASP A 126 3.68 13.27 -9.71
C ASP A 126 3.10 14.00 -8.49
N ASP A 127 1.82 14.41 -8.53
CA ASP A 127 1.15 15.02 -7.36
C ASP A 127 1.18 14.07 -6.16
N PHE A 128 0.85 12.79 -6.37
CA PHE A 128 0.88 11.79 -5.32
C PHE A 128 2.29 11.56 -4.77
N ALA A 129 3.31 11.43 -5.63
CA ALA A 129 4.70 11.28 -5.20
C ALA A 129 5.15 12.48 -4.35
N ASN A 130 4.82 13.71 -4.75
CA ASN A 130 5.10 14.92 -3.97
C ASN A 130 4.45 14.89 -2.59
N ARG A 131 3.19 14.43 -2.49
CA ARG A 131 2.49 14.29 -1.20
C ARG A 131 3.19 13.29 -0.28
N VAL A 132 3.59 12.14 -0.82
CA VAL A 132 4.33 11.14 -0.04
C VAL A 132 5.66 11.71 0.42
N GLU A 133 6.41 12.37 -0.45
CA GLU A 133 7.71 12.96 -0.11
C GLU A 133 7.61 14.07 0.94
N ASN A 134 6.61 14.94 0.84
CA ASN A 134 6.49 16.12 1.71
C ASN A 134 5.77 15.84 3.03
N ASP A 135 4.77 14.96 3.03
CA ASP A 135 3.87 14.79 4.19
C ASP A 135 4.04 13.46 4.91
N LEU A 136 4.42 12.38 4.22
CA LEU A 136 4.43 11.02 4.79
C LEU A 136 5.82 10.43 4.98
N LYS A 137 6.82 10.91 4.22
CA LYS A 137 8.16 10.30 4.14
C LYS A 137 8.80 10.06 5.50
N ASP A 138 8.83 11.07 6.36
CA ASP A 138 9.52 10.95 7.65
C ASP A 138 8.84 9.92 8.56
N TRP A 139 7.51 9.89 8.59
CA TRP A 139 6.74 8.88 9.33
C TRP A 139 6.96 7.47 8.76
N ILE A 140 6.91 7.31 7.43
CA ILE A 140 7.18 6.00 6.80
C ILE A 140 8.60 5.54 7.16
N LEU A 141 9.60 6.41 7.02
CA LEU A 141 10.99 6.07 7.33
C LEU A 141 11.20 5.74 8.81
N GLU A 142 10.49 6.42 9.72
CA GLU A 142 10.49 6.07 11.14
C GLU A 142 10.03 4.63 11.37
N LYS A 143 8.89 4.23 10.77
CA LYS A 143 8.35 2.87 10.87
C LYS A 143 9.21 1.82 10.17
N LEU A 144 10.14 2.23 9.31
CA LEU A 144 11.02 1.37 8.53
C LEU A 144 12.42 1.17 9.15
N LYS A 145 12.76 1.93 10.20
CA LYS A 145 14.08 1.87 10.86
C LYS A 145 14.50 0.46 11.29
N SER A 146 13.55 -0.33 11.82
CA SER A 146 13.81 -1.72 12.26
C SER A 146 14.16 -2.68 11.12
N PHE A 147 13.91 -2.29 9.87
CA PHE A 147 14.22 -3.08 8.67
C PHE A 147 15.43 -2.54 7.90
N GLU A 148 16.18 -1.60 8.48
CA GLU A 148 17.35 -0.95 7.89
C GLU A 148 17.04 -0.22 6.57
N ILE A 149 15.77 0.16 6.37
CA ILE A 149 15.34 0.96 5.22
C ILE A 149 15.36 2.43 5.62
N THR A 150 16.33 3.16 5.09
CA THR A 150 16.62 4.56 5.47
C THR A 150 16.13 5.59 4.45
N GLN A 151 15.73 5.15 3.25
CA GLN A 151 15.31 6.03 2.16
C GLN A 151 14.21 5.37 1.32
N LEU A 152 13.27 6.16 0.81
CA LEU A 152 12.24 5.65 -0.12
C LEU A 152 12.74 5.60 -1.57
N ASN A 153 13.74 6.40 -1.94
CA ASN A 153 14.34 6.44 -3.28
C ASN A 153 13.32 6.66 -4.41
N ILE A 154 12.27 7.46 -4.15
CA ILE A 154 11.25 7.79 -5.15
C ILE A 154 11.94 8.53 -6.29
N ASN A 155 11.82 7.99 -7.50
CA ASN A 155 12.32 8.61 -8.73
C ASN A 155 11.12 8.89 -9.64
N LYS A 156 10.82 10.18 -9.80
CA LYS A 156 9.68 10.69 -10.57
C LYS A 156 9.65 10.20 -12.02
N GLU A 157 10.82 10.05 -12.66
CA GLU A 157 10.94 9.55 -14.04
C GLU A 157 10.52 8.08 -14.18
N LYS A 158 10.49 7.33 -13.08
CA LYS A 158 10.15 5.90 -13.05
C LYS A 158 8.76 5.61 -12.50
N LEU A 159 7.95 6.63 -12.20
CA LEU A 159 6.60 6.44 -11.66
C LEU A 159 5.70 5.64 -12.62
N SER A 160 5.71 5.96 -13.92
CA SER A 160 4.92 5.22 -14.91
C SER A 160 5.37 3.77 -15.04
N ILE A 161 6.69 3.50 -14.96
CA ILE A 161 7.25 2.14 -14.95
C ILE A 161 6.80 1.38 -13.70
N ALA A 162 6.82 2.03 -12.53
CA ALA A 162 6.34 1.45 -11.29
C ALA A 162 4.84 1.09 -11.37
N LEU A 163 4.03 1.94 -12.00
CA LEU A 163 2.60 1.70 -12.20
C LEU A 163 2.38 0.50 -13.14
N ILE A 164 3.11 0.43 -14.26
CA ILE A 164 3.07 -0.72 -15.17
C ILE A 164 3.45 -2.00 -14.41
N SER A 165 4.50 -1.97 -13.59
CA SER A 165 4.91 -3.13 -12.79
C SER A 165 3.83 -3.57 -11.78
N ALA A 166 3.09 -2.64 -11.18
CA ALA A 166 1.96 -2.97 -10.32
C ALA A 166 0.81 -3.65 -11.09
N LEU A 167 0.54 -3.19 -12.31
CA LEU A 167 -0.49 -3.71 -13.21
C LEU A 167 -0.13 -5.07 -13.83
N GLU A 168 1.16 -5.35 -14.06
CA GLU A 168 1.65 -6.58 -14.72
C GLU A 168 1.22 -7.89 -14.03
N PHE A 169 0.98 -7.86 -12.73
CA PHE A 169 0.45 -9.02 -12.01
C PHE A 169 -0.94 -9.42 -12.55
N LYS A 170 -1.80 -8.48 -12.98
CA LYS A 170 -3.16 -8.79 -13.45
C LYS A 170 -3.20 -9.48 -14.82
N ASN A 171 -2.20 -9.27 -15.69
CA ASN A 171 -2.19 -9.77 -17.07
C ASN A 171 -1.99 -11.30 -17.20
N GLN A 172 -2.38 -12.07 -16.18
CA GLN A 172 -2.32 -13.53 -16.14
C GLN A 172 -0.96 -14.10 -16.53
N SER A 173 0.12 -13.35 -16.26
CA SER A 173 1.47 -13.86 -16.41
C SER A 173 1.63 -15.10 -15.54
N ILE A 174 2.46 -16.05 -15.97
CA ILE A 174 2.79 -17.29 -15.23
C ILE A 174 3.09 -16.96 -13.75
N LYS A 175 3.79 -15.85 -13.53
CA LYS A 175 4.14 -15.28 -12.23
C LYS A 175 2.96 -15.02 -11.28
N TYR A 176 1.83 -14.54 -11.78
CA TYR A 176 0.63 -14.30 -10.97
C TYR A 176 -0.01 -15.61 -10.50
N LYS A 177 -0.12 -16.59 -11.40
CA LYS A 177 -0.65 -17.91 -11.07
C LYS A 177 0.21 -18.63 -10.03
N ASP A 178 1.52 -18.41 -10.07
CA ASP A 178 2.45 -18.95 -9.08
C ASP A 178 2.29 -18.27 -7.71
N LEU A 179 2.09 -16.95 -7.68
CA LEU A 179 1.84 -16.21 -6.42
C LEU A 179 0.52 -16.60 -5.76
N LEU A 180 -0.53 -16.84 -6.56
CA LEU A 180 -1.83 -17.32 -6.06
C LEU A 180 -1.77 -18.69 -5.37
N LYS A 181 -0.77 -19.51 -5.71
CA LYS A 181 -0.57 -20.85 -5.12
C LYS A 181 0.49 -20.86 -4.01
N ASP A 182 1.22 -19.76 -3.86
CA ASP A 182 2.28 -19.62 -2.87
C ASP A 182 1.68 -19.40 -1.48
N LYS A 183 1.93 -20.33 -0.55
CA LYS A 183 1.36 -20.31 0.80
C LYS A 183 1.71 -19.04 1.57
N GLN A 184 2.94 -18.52 1.41
CA GLN A 184 3.38 -17.30 2.09
C GLN A 184 2.61 -16.09 1.55
N THR A 185 2.43 -15.99 0.23
CA THR A 185 1.61 -14.93 -0.38
C THR A 185 0.16 -14.96 0.10
N ILE A 186 -0.47 -16.15 0.10
CA ILE A 186 -1.84 -16.33 0.59
C ILE A 186 -1.95 -15.88 2.04
N LEU A 187 -0.98 -16.27 2.88
CA LEU A 187 -0.94 -15.90 4.29
C LEU A 187 -0.78 -14.39 4.48
N ILE A 188 0.18 -13.75 3.80
CA ILE A 188 0.41 -12.29 3.89
C ILE A 188 -0.87 -11.54 3.51
N LYS A 189 -1.46 -11.87 2.36
CA LYS A 189 -2.67 -11.21 1.87
C LYS A 189 -3.88 -11.43 2.79
N GLY A 190 -4.09 -12.68 3.24
CA GLY A 190 -5.19 -13.03 4.12
C GLY A 190 -5.11 -12.35 5.48
N LEU A 191 -3.91 -12.30 6.08
CA LEU A 191 -3.68 -11.60 7.33
C LEU A 191 -3.80 -10.08 7.17
N LEU A 192 -3.27 -9.50 6.09
CA LEU A 192 -3.44 -8.08 5.78
C LEU A 192 -4.93 -7.70 5.74
N HIS A 193 -5.76 -8.48 5.02
CA HIS A 193 -7.20 -8.24 4.96
C HIS A 193 -7.87 -8.29 6.34
N ARG A 194 -7.46 -9.25 7.18
CA ARG A 194 -8.01 -9.41 8.53
C ARG A 194 -7.62 -8.24 9.43
N LEU A 195 -6.38 -7.76 9.32
CA LEU A 195 -5.87 -6.63 10.08
C LEU A 195 -6.53 -5.30 9.64
N ASP A 196 -6.69 -5.08 8.34
CA ASP A 196 -7.44 -3.94 7.76
C ASP A 196 -8.88 -3.86 8.29
N HIS A 197 -9.60 -4.98 8.21
CA HIS A 197 -10.94 -5.05 8.76
C HIS A 197 -10.97 -4.79 10.28
N ALA A 198 -9.98 -5.28 11.04
CA ALA A 198 -9.93 -5.05 12.49
C ALA A 198 -9.64 -3.58 12.84
N ALA A 199 -8.75 -2.91 12.11
CA ALA A 199 -8.41 -1.50 12.37
C ALA A 199 -9.53 -0.53 11.98
N SER A 200 -10.49 -0.99 11.16
CA SER A 200 -11.62 -0.22 10.67
C SER A 200 -12.86 -0.32 11.57
N ALA A 201 -12.87 -1.22 12.55
CA ALA A 201 -14.06 -1.59 13.32
C ALA A 201 -14.75 -0.42 14.07
N ASP A 202 -13.99 0.63 14.44
CA ASP A 202 -14.55 1.80 15.13
C ASP A 202 -15.18 2.84 14.18
N VAL A 203 -15.03 2.63 12.86
CA VAL A 203 -15.28 3.65 11.81
C VAL A 203 -16.05 3.06 10.60
N GLU A 204 -16.57 1.83 10.71
CA GLU A 204 -17.38 1.14 9.68
C GLU A 204 -18.78 0.78 10.19
#